data_AF-A0A2K2V7K9-F1
#
_entry.id   AF-A0A2K2V7K9-F1
#
_cell.length_a   1.000
_cell.length_b   1.000
_cell.length_c   1.000
_cell.angle_alpha   90.00
_cell.angle_beta   90.00
_cell.angle_gamma   90.00
#
_symmetry.space_group_name_H-M   'P 1'
#
loop_
_entity.id
_entity.type
_entity.pdbx_description
1 polymer ?
#
loop_
_entity_poly.entity_id
_entity_poly.type
_entity_poly.pdbx_seq_one_letter_code
_entity_poly.pdbx_strand_id
1 'polypeptide(L)'
;PAGVRRIRVSGSRGSAWVDYLNQTLVIERSDHSFIPQIRRKEPLLEELQSFINSVIDGRKPDVNEKFARDVLISLFSGIERGIEMK
;
A
#
# COMPACT_ATOMS: atom_id res chain seq x y z
N PRO A 1 -5.40 3.72 18.21
CA PRO A 1 -6.40 4.22 17.24
C PRO A 1 -7.09 3.07 16.48
N ALA A 2 -8.37 2.83 16.77
CA ALA A 2 -9.24 1.85 16.09
C ALA A 2 -9.83 2.42 14.79
N GLY A 3 -8.98 2.98 13.93
CA GLY A 3 -9.40 3.63 12.69
C GLY A 3 -9.66 2.62 11.58
N VAL A 4 -10.62 2.89 10.70
CA VAL A 4 -10.86 2.11 9.48
C VAL A 4 -9.61 2.18 8.58
N ARG A 5 -9.01 1.03 8.27
CA ARG A 5 -7.87 0.91 7.33
C ARG A 5 -8.27 0.03 6.17
N ARG A 6 -9.04 0.61 5.25
CA ARG A 6 -9.48 -0.06 4.03
C ARG A 6 -9.10 0.77 2.82
N ILE A 7 -8.60 0.11 1.78
CA ILE A 7 -8.41 0.74 0.47
C ILE A 7 -9.25 -0.01 -0.57
N ARG A 8 -9.84 0.74 -1.49
CA ARG A 8 -10.42 0.22 -2.73
C ARG A 8 -9.57 0.72 -3.89
N VAL A 9 -9.12 -0.19 -4.73
CA VAL A 9 -8.43 0.13 -5.99
C VAL A 9 -9.31 -0.38 -7.12
N SER A 10 -9.75 0.50 -8.01
CA SER A 10 -10.57 0.13 -9.16
C SER A 10 -9.78 0.32 -10.45
N GLY A 11 -9.85 -0.66 -11.34
CA GLY A 11 -9.32 -0.60 -12.69
C GLY A 11 -10.38 -0.98 -13.72
N SER A 12 -10.00 -0.97 -15.00
CA SER A 12 -10.91 -1.27 -16.11
C SER A 12 -11.46 -2.70 -16.10
N ARG A 13 -10.82 -3.63 -15.37
CA ARG A 13 -11.18 -5.06 -15.35
C ARG A 13 -11.72 -5.54 -14.01
N GLY A 14 -11.93 -4.64 -13.05
CA GLY A 14 -12.40 -5.00 -11.72
C GLY A 14 -11.93 -4.08 -10.60
N SER A 15 -12.28 -4.44 -9.37
CA SER A 15 -11.90 -3.75 -8.15
C SER A 15 -11.19 -4.70 -7.19
N ALA A 16 -10.22 -4.18 -6.45
CA ALA A 16 -9.59 -4.85 -5.33
C ALA A 16 -9.92 -4.09 -4.04
N TRP A 17 -10.28 -4.82 -3.00
CA TRP A 17 -10.57 -4.30 -1.67
C TRP A 17 -9.59 -4.91 -0.69
N VAL A 18 -8.85 -4.06 0.02
CA VAL A 18 -7.90 -4.50 1.05
C VAL A 18 -8.39 -4.00 2.40
N ASP A 19 -8.47 -4.90 3.37
CA ASP A 19 -8.60 -4.57 4.78
C ASP A 19 -7.27 -4.86 5.48
N TYR A 20 -6.55 -3.80 5.83
CA TYR A 20 -5.22 -3.92 6.43
C TYR A 20 -5.25 -4.44 7.87
N LEU A 21 -6.36 -4.24 8.61
CA LEU A 21 -6.47 -4.72 9.98
C LEU A 21 -6.68 -6.23 10.00
N ASN A 22 -7.58 -6.71 9.14
CA ASN A 22 -7.90 -8.13 9.03
C ASN A 22 -6.94 -8.88 8.10
N GLN A 23 -6.05 -8.17 7.39
CA GLN A 23 -5.16 -8.71 6.36
C GLN A 23 -5.90 -9.53 5.31
N THR A 24 -7.05 -9.02 4.87
CA THR A 24 -7.87 -9.65 3.83
C THR A 24 -7.83 -8.86 2.53
N LEU A 25 -7.92 -9.59 1.42
CA LEU A 25 -8.00 -9.05 0.06
C LEU A 25 -9.21 -9.69 -0.61
N VAL A 26 -10.07 -8.87 -1.21
CA VAL A 26 -11.16 -9.32 -2.07
C VAL A 26 -10.91 -8.76 -3.46
N ILE A 27 -10.93 -9.62 -4.46
CA ILE A 27 -10.81 -9.23 -5.87
C ILE A 27 -12.16 -9.47 -6.53
N GLU A 28 -12.74 -8.41 -7.07
CA GLU A 28 -14.00 -8.42 -7.80
C GLU A 28 -13.73 -8.14 -9.27
N ARG A 29 -14.22 -9.02 -10.15
CA ARG A 29 -14.23 -8.86 -11.60
C ARG A 29 -15.67 -8.89 -12.10
N SER A 30 -15.86 -8.61 -13.38
CA SER A 30 -17.20 -8.59 -13.99
C SER A 30 -17.92 -9.94 -13.94
N ASP A 31 -17.16 -11.03 -13.93
CA ASP A 31 -17.62 -12.40 -14.07
C ASP A 31 -17.54 -13.21 -12.77
N HIS A 32 -16.62 -12.85 -11.86
CA HIS A 32 -16.45 -13.53 -10.59
C HIS A 32 -15.81 -12.65 -9.53
N SER A 33 -15.97 -13.05 -8.28
CA SER A 33 -15.23 -12.50 -7.14
C SER A 33 -14.50 -13.63 -6.44
N PHE A 34 -13.29 -13.36 -5.95
CA PHE A 34 -12.55 -14.34 -5.17
C PHE A 34 -11.72 -13.70 -4.05
N ILE A 35 -11.50 -14.49 -3.00
CA ILE A 35 -10.75 -14.11 -1.82
C ILE A 35 -9.48 -14.97 -1.79
N PRO A 36 -8.31 -14.43 -2.19
CA PRO A 36 -7.06 -15.16 -2.09
C PRO A 36 -6.70 -15.42 -0.63
N GLN A 37 -6.12 -16.60 -0.37
CA GLN A 37 -5.58 -16.93 0.94
C GLN A 37 -4.24 -16.21 1.13
N ILE A 38 -4.22 -15.17 1.96
CA ILE A 38 -3.00 -14.45 2.31
C ILE A 38 -2.38 -15.10 3.54
N ARG A 39 -1.10 -15.50 3.44
CA ARG A 39 -0.34 -15.93 4.61
C ARG A 39 -0.04 -14.71 5.46
N ARG A 40 -0.60 -14.69 6.68
CA ARG A 40 -0.26 -13.67 7.67
C ARG A 40 1.23 -13.72 7.96
N LYS A 41 1.86 -12.55 7.83
CA LYS A 41 3.25 -12.31 8.18
C LYS A 41 3.33 -11.06 9.04
N GLU A 42 4.38 -10.96 9.84
CA GLU A 42 4.67 -9.76 10.60
C GLU A 42 5.24 -8.69 9.64
N PRO A 43 4.57 -7.54 9.44
CA PRO A 43 4.99 -6.59 8.42
C PRO A 43 6.38 -5.99 8.66
N LEU A 44 6.71 -5.64 9.90
CA LEU A 44 7.99 -5.03 10.24
C LEU A 44 9.16 -6.00 10.00
N LEU A 45 9.00 -7.28 10.32
CA LEU A 45 10.00 -8.30 10.01
C LEU A 45 10.25 -8.39 8.50
N GLU A 46 9.21 -8.39 7.68
CA GLU A 46 9.35 -8.44 6.22
C GLU A 46 10.04 -7.17 5.66
N GLU A 47 9.75 -5.99 6.24
CA GLU A 47 10.43 -4.73 5.89
C GLU A 47 11.92 -4.77 6.23
N LEU A 48 12.27 -5.20 7.45
CA LEU A 48 13.66 -5.34 7.88
C LEU A 48 14.43 -6.36 7.05
N GLN A 49 13.80 -7.49 6.72
CA GLN A 49 14.40 -8.49 5.85
C GLN A 49 14.64 -7.94 4.44
N SER A 50 13.68 -7.18 3.89
CA SER A 50 13.83 -6.51 2.60
C SER A 50 14.99 -5.51 2.59
N PHE A 51 15.15 -4.74 3.67
CA PHE A 51 16.28 -3.83 3.87
C PHE A 51 17.61 -4.58 3.88
N ILE A 52 17.75 -5.62 4.72
CA ILE A 52 18.97 -6.43 4.83
C ILE A 52 19.34 -7.03 3.47
N ASN A 53 18.38 -7.63 2.77
CA ASN A 53 18.60 -8.21 1.45
C ASN A 53 19.09 -7.16 0.45
N SER A 54 18.53 -5.95 0.48
CA SER A 54 18.96 -4.87 -0.42
C SER A 54 20.43 -4.48 -0.20
N VAL A 55 20.89 -4.48 1.06
CA VAL A 55 22.30 -4.22 1.41
C VAL A 55 23.21 -5.36 0.96
N ILE A 56 22.84 -6.61 1.24
CA ILE A 56 23.63 -7.80 0.88
C ILE A 56 23.76 -7.91 -0.64
N ASP A 57 22.67 -7.73 -1.37
CA ASP A 57 22.63 -7.88 -2.83
C ASP A 57 23.17 -6.65 -3.58
N GLY A 58 23.52 -5.56 -2.87
CA GLY A 58 23.98 -4.32 -3.48
C GLY A 58 22.94 -3.63 -4.38
N ARG A 59 21.65 -3.95 -4.17
CA ARG A 59 20.54 -3.45 -4.99
C ARG A 59 19.84 -2.29 -4.30
N LYS A 60 19.32 -1.34 -5.10
CA LYS A 60 18.56 -0.21 -4.56
C LYS A 60 17.23 -0.71 -3.97
N PRO A 61 16.85 -0.30 -2.75
CA PRO A 61 15.55 -0.66 -2.20
C PRO A 61 14.42 0.02 -2.98
N ASP A 62 13.28 -0.67 -3.05
CA ASP A 62 12.08 -0.17 -3.75
C ASP A 62 11.55 1.09 -3.06
N VAL A 63 11.53 1.08 -1.72
CA VAL A 63 11.28 2.26 -0.89
C VAL A 63 12.61 2.94 -0.60
N ASN A 64 12.93 3.96 -1.40
CA ASN A 64 14.17 4.73 -1.30
C ASN A 64 13.89 6.23 -1.08
N GLU A 65 14.96 7.02 -0.95
CA GLU A 65 14.88 8.47 -0.73
C GLU A 65 13.98 9.18 -1.75
N LYS A 66 14.16 8.90 -3.05
CA LYS A 66 13.36 9.52 -4.11
C LYS A 66 11.87 9.19 -3.93
N PHE A 67 11.55 7.91 -3.69
CA PHE A 67 10.17 7.50 -3.44
C PHE A 67 9.58 8.23 -2.22
N ALA A 68 10.30 8.28 -1.11
CA ALA A 68 9.86 8.96 0.10
C ALA A 68 9.62 10.46 -0.15
N ARG A 69 10.54 11.12 -0.86
CA ARG A 69 10.41 12.54 -1.26
C ARG A 69 9.18 12.77 -2.14
N ASP A 70 8.96 11.93 -3.14
CA ASP A 70 7.83 12.07 -4.07
C ASP A 70 6.48 11.91 -3.34
N VAL A 71 6.41 11.00 -2.36
CA VAL A 71 5.23 10.84 -1.48
C VAL A 71 5.02 12.08 -0.60
N LEU A 72 6.08 12.60 0.04
CA LEU A 72 5.97 13.78 0.89
C LEU A 72 5.54 15.03 0.12
N ILE A 73 6.11 15.25 -1.07
CA ILE A 73 5.71 16.37 -1.95
C ILE A 73 4.21 16.25 -2.30
N SER A 74 3.78 15.05 -2.73
CA SER A 74 2.38 14.82 -3.10
C SER A 74 1.43 15.06 -1.92
N LEU A 75 1.84 14.67 -0.71
CA LEU A 75 1.07 14.87 0.51
C LEU A 75 0.94 16.36 0.86
N PHE A 76 2.04 17.12 0.85
CA PHE A 76 2.00 18.55 1.14
C PHE A 76 1.19 19.33 0.10
N SER A 77 1.38 19.06 -1.19
CA SER A 77 0.57 19.67 -2.25
C SER A 77 -0.92 19.33 -2.13
N GLY A 78 -1.26 18.13 -1.66
CA GLY A 78 -2.65 17.74 -1.39
C GLY A 78 -3.26 18.50 -0.22
N ILE A 79 -2.49 18.70 0.86
CA ILE A 79 -2.94 19.45 2.04
C ILE A 79 -3.20 20.91 1.68
N GLU A 80 -2.30 21.56 0.94
CA GLU A 80 -2.44 22.95 0.51
C GLU A 80 -3.72 23.17 -0.32
N ARG A 81 -3.97 22.31 -1.32
CA ARG A 81 -5.21 22.36 -2.11
C ARG A 81 -6.47 22.14 -1.29
N GLY A 82 -6.41 21.24 -0.30
CA GLY A 82 -7.53 20.99 0.61
C GLY A 82 -7.85 22.16 1.53
N ILE A 83 -6.89 23.06 1.76
CA ILE A 83 -7.08 24.32 2.50
C ILE A 83 -7.69 25.40 1.60
N GLU A 84 -7.25 25.51 0.34
CA GLU A 84 -7.81 26.48 -0.64
C GLU A 84 -9.27 26.19 -1.04
N MET A 85 -9.71 24.94 -0.92
CA MET A 85 -11.08 24.52 -1.24
C MET A 85 -12.08 24.70 -0.08
N LYS A 86 -11.64 25.18 1.09
CA LYS A 86 -12.48 25.45 2.27
C LYS A 86 -12.64 26.95 2.50
#